data_AF-A0A8S2SEV8-F1
#
_entry.id   AF-A0A8S2SEV8-F1
#
_cell.length_a   1.000
_cell.length_b   1.000
_cell.length_c   1.000
_cell.angle_alpha   90.00
_cell.angle_beta   90.00
_cell.angle_gamma   90.00
#
_symmetry.space_group_name_H-M   'P 1'
#
loop_
_entity.id
_entity.type
_entity.pdbx_description
1 polymer ?
#
loop_
_entity_poly.entity_id
_entity_poly.type
_entity_poly.pdbx_seq_one_letter_code
_entity_poly.pdbx_strand_id
1 'polypeptide(L)' 'EGLLNDLLRIELREAARDYLSRTRREYPLHYVFDMSDIEMPPPPSSSSQPHP' A
#
# COMPACT_ATOMS: atom_id res chain seq x y z
N GLU A 1 -37.09 10.15 14.40
CA GLU A 1 -36.36 10.13 13.11
C GLU A 1 -34.90 9.66 13.21
N GLY A 2 -34.24 9.72 14.37
CA GLY A 2 -32.83 9.31 14.51
C GLY A 2 -32.55 7.82 14.30
N LEU A 3 -33.30 6.92 14.94
CA LEU A 3 -33.00 5.48 14.94
C LEU A 3 -32.98 4.84 13.54
N LEU A 4 -33.92 5.21 12.67
CA LEU A 4 -33.97 4.69 11.30
C LEU A 4 -32.76 5.17 10.48
N ASN A 5 -32.35 6.43 10.67
CA ASN A 5 -31.19 6.99 9.99
C ASN A 5 -29.90 6.29 10.46
N ASP A 6 -29.79 5.97 11.74
CA ASP A 6 -28.65 5.28 12.31
C ASP A 6 -28.55 3.83 11.79
N LEU A 7 -29.67 3.11 11.73
CA LEU A 7 -29.72 1.76 11.15
C LEU A 7 -29.32 1.77 9.66
N LEU A 8 -29.82 2.72 8.88
CA LEU A 8 -29.44 2.87 7.47
C LEU A 8 -27.94 3.16 7.29
N ARG A 9 -27.34 3.95 8.19
CA ARG A 9 -25.89 4.22 8.16
C ARG A 9 -25.07 2.98 8.49
N ILE A 10 -25.53 2.15 9.44
CA ILE A 10 -24.86 0.91 9.81
C ILE A 10 -24.85 -0.06 8.62
N GLU A 11 -26.03 -0.32 8.03
CA GLU A 11 -26.18 -1.19 6.86
C GLU A 11 -25.34 -0.73 5.67
N LEU A 12 -25.35 0.58 5.37
CA LEU A 12 -24.54 1.14 4.29
C LEU A 12 -23.03 0.94 4.53
N ARG A 13 -22.59 1.08 5.79
CA ARG A 13 -21.18 0.91 6.16
C ARG A 13 -20.75 -0.54 6.03
N GLU A 14 -21.59 -1.49 6.43
CA GLU A 14 -21.31 -2.92 6.29
C GLU A 14 -21.28 -3.34 4.82
N ALA A 15 -22.25 -2.90 4.02
CA ALA A 15 -22.27 -3.13 2.59
C ALA A 15 -21.02 -2.57 1.87
N ALA A 16 -20.59 -1.35 2.23
CA ALA A 16 -19.38 -0.75 1.68
C ALA A 16 -18.12 -1.53 2.07
N ARG A 17 -18.03 -2.00 3.32
CA ARG A 17 -16.90 -2.81 3.80
C ARG A 17 -16.81 -4.14 3.05
N ASP A 18 -17.94 -4.81 2.85
CA ASP A 18 -18.00 -6.08 2.13
C ASP A 18 -17.63 -5.90 0.66
N TYR A 19 -18.13 -4.85 0.02
CA TYR A 19 -17.75 -4.51 -1.34
C TYR A 19 -16.24 -4.30 -1.47
N LEU A 20 -15.63 -3.45 -0.64
CA LEU A 20 -14.18 -3.20 -0.67
C LEU A 20 -13.36 -4.46 -0.38
N SER A 21 -13.84 -5.31 0.53
CA SER A 21 -13.19 -6.60 0.84
C SER A 21 -13.21 -7.54 -0.37
N ARG A 22 -14.34 -7.64 -1.08
CA ARG A 22 -14.46 -8.43 -2.31
C ARG A 22 -13.60 -7.86 -3.42
N THR A 23 -13.67 -6.54 -3.66
CA THR A 23 -12.86 -5.87 -4.68
C THR A 23 -11.37 -6.05 -4.44
N ARG A 24 -10.89 -5.98 -3.19
CA ARG A 24 -9.48 -6.24 -2.85
C ARG A 24 -9.04 -7.68 -3.14
N ARG A 25 -9.95 -8.66 -3.02
CA ARG A 25 -9.67 -10.07 -3.33
C ARG A 25 -9.68 -10.35 -4.83
N GLU A 26 -10.63 -9.75 -5.55
CA GLU A 26 -10.79 -9.92 -7.00
C GLU A 26 -9.75 -9.13 -7.79
N TYR A 27 -9.41 -7.94 -7.30
CA TYR A 27 -8.41 -7.04 -7.86
C TYR A 27 -7.41 -6.70 -6.75
N PRO A 28 -6.53 -7.64 -6.37
CA PRO A 28 -5.40 -7.30 -5.52
C PRO A 28 -4.59 -6.28 -6.31
N LEU A 29 -4.78 -5.00 -5.99
CA LEU A 29 -4.06 -3.92 -6.65
C LEU A 29 -2.58 -4.30 -6.64
N HIS A 30 -2.02 -4.36 -7.84
CA HIS A 30 -0.59 -4.50 -8.11
C HIS A 30 0.14 -3.29 -7.50
N TYR A 31 0.18 -3.19 -6.18
CA TYR A 31 1.10 -2.33 -5.46
C TYR A 31 2.37 -3.13 -5.24
N VAL A 32 3.02 -3.45 -6.35
CA VAL A 32 4.44 -3.75 -6.37
C VAL A 32 5.02 -2.70 -7.31
N PHE A 33 5.30 -1.50 -6.77
CA PHE A 33 6.42 -0.77 -7.33
C PHE A 33 7.65 -1.56 -6.90
N ASP A 34 8.04 -2.46 -7.78
CA ASP A 34 9.25 -3.25 -7.64
C ASP A 34 10.42 -2.27 -7.76
N MET A 35 10.94 -1.79 -6.64
CA MET A 35 12.16 -0.98 -6.58
C MET A 35 13.41 -1.88 -6.64
N SER A 36 13.31 -3.08 -7.20
CA SER A 36 14.46 -3.98 -7.37
C SER A 36 15.43 -3.54 -8.46
N ASP A 37 15.09 -2.52 -9.25
CA ASP A 37 15.98 -1.91 -10.27
C ASP A 37 16.51 -0.52 -9.89
N ILE A 38 16.63 -0.20 -8.59
CA ILE A 38 17.52 0.91 -8.21
C ILE A 38 18.95 0.37 -8.28
N GLU A 39 19.58 0.46 -9.45
CA GLU A 39 21.04 0.43 -9.55
C GLU A 39 21.57 1.57 -8.70
N MET A 40 21.93 1.25 -7.46
CA MET A 40 22.66 2.18 -6.61
C MET A 40 23.97 2.50 -7.34
N PRO A 41 24.23 3.77 -7.72
CA PRO A 41 25.50 4.11 -8.33
C PRO A 41 26.61 3.65 -7.39
N PRO A 42 27.69 3.02 -7.89
CA PRO A 42 28.76 2.57 -7.02
C PRO A 42 29.26 3.75 -6.18
N PRO A 43 29.54 3.54 -4.88
CA PRO A 43 30.09 4.62 -4.05
C PRO A 43 31.34 5.18 -4.74
N PRO A 44 31.57 6.51 -4.69
CA PRO A 44 32.76 7.10 -5.29
C PRO A 44 33.98 6.36 -4.74
N SER A 45 34.85 5.88 -5.64
CA SER A 45 36.04 5.12 -5.29
C SER A 45 36.84 5.86 -4.23
N SER A 46 36.78 5.38 -2.99
CA SER A 46 37.62 5.87 -1.91
C SER A 46 39.00 5.21 -2.04
N SER A 47 39.77 5.62 -3.05
CA SER A 47 41.19 5.28 -3.16
C SER A 47 41.98 6.27 -2.33
N SER A 48 42.05 6.06 -1.02
CA SER A 48 43.05 6.69 -0.15
C SER A 48 43.19 5.93 1.15
N GLN A 49 44.01 4.89 1.14
CA GLN A 49 44.83 4.60 2.31
C GLN A 49 46.25 4.26 1.83
N PRO A 50 47.26 5.11 2.11
CA PRO A 50 48.65 4.71 1.95
C PRO A 50 48.97 3.66 3.03
N HIS A 51 49.43 2.48 2.61
CA HIS A 51 50.22 1.60 3.47
C HIS A 51 51.59 2.27 3.66
N PRO A 52 51.91 2.73 4.89
CA PRO A 52 52.78 1.97 5.79
C PRO A 52 52.27 1.85 7.23
#